data_AF-A0A939YAR3-F1
#
_entry.id   AF-A0A939YAR3-F1
#
_cell.length_a   1.000
_cell.length_b   1.000
_cell.length_c   1.000
_cell.angle_alpha   90.00
_cell.angle_beta   90.00
_cell.angle_gamma   90.00
#
_symmetry.space_group_name_H-M   'P 1'
#
loop_
_entity.id
_entity.type
_entity.pdbx_description
1 polymer ?
#
loop_
_entity_poly.entity_id
_entity_poly.type
_entity_poly.pdbx_seq_one_letter_code
_entity_poly.pdbx_strand_id
1 'polypeptide(L)' 'MTELSKKYRLTSMEEPTDEMLQELMEDVAKAARESSAKAEAEKKRRLQTVANEIEAWRRSSSI' A
#
# COMPACT_ATOMS: atom_id res chain seq x y z
N MET A 1 4.97 6.99 9.53
CA MET A 1 4.24 7.22 10.79
C MET A 1 4.78 8.50 11.39
N THR A 2 3.96 9.55 11.35
CA THR A 2 4.22 10.85 11.97
C THR A 2 4.29 10.73 13.49
N GLU A 3 4.99 11.66 14.14
CA GLU A 3 5.14 11.68 15.60
C GLU A 3 3.79 11.79 16.33
N LEU A 4 2.78 12.45 15.72
CA LEU A 4 1.40 12.50 16.23
C LEU A 4 0.75 11.11 16.35
N SER A 5 0.88 10.27 15.31
CA SER A 5 0.31 8.91 15.29
C SER A 5 0.85 7.98 16.38
N LYS A 6 2.06 8.25 16.88
CA LYS A 6 2.68 7.51 17.99
C LYS A 6 2.23 8.02 19.36
N LYS A 7 1.94 9.32 19.46
CA LYS A 7 1.63 10.03 20.73
C LYS A 7 0.21 9.75 21.23
N TYR A 8 -0.76 9.64 20.32
CA TYR A 8 -2.15 9.26 20.62
C TYR A 8 -2.45 7.83 20.19
N ARG A 9 -1.52 6.92 20.50
CA ARG A 9 -1.80 5.48 20.45
C ARG A 9 -3.03 5.16 21.30
N LEU A 10 -3.69 4.03 21.02
CA LEU A 10 -4.82 3.41 21.73
C LEU A 10 -4.69 3.32 23.28
N THR A 11 -3.56 3.75 23.86
CA THR A 11 -3.26 3.84 25.28
C THR A 11 -3.41 5.26 25.86
N SER A 12 -3.67 6.29 25.02
CA SER A 12 -3.95 7.66 25.49
C SER A 12 -5.33 7.69 26.15
N MET A 13 -5.42 8.22 27.36
CA MET A 13 -6.69 8.47 28.06
C MET A 13 -7.29 9.85 27.73
N GLU A 14 -6.56 10.67 26.96
CA GLU A 14 -7.02 11.98 26.46
C GLU A 14 -7.48 11.85 25.01
N GLU A 15 -8.66 12.40 24.74
CA GLU A 15 -9.24 12.47 23.40
C GLU A 15 -8.46 13.50 22.55
N PRO A 16 -8.05 13.15 21.31
CA PRO A 16 -7.39 14.10 20.42
C PRO A 16 -8.33 15.26 20.09
N THR A 17 -7.79 16.45 19.84
CA THR A 17 -8.60 17.55 19.29
C THR A 17 -9.05 17.20 17.87
N ASP A 18 -10.10 17.85 17.38
CA ASP A 18 -10.62 17.64 16.03
C ASP A 18 -9.55 17.87 14.95
N GLU A 19 -8.66 18.85 15.13
CA GLU A 19 -7.56 19.12 14.19
C GLU A 19 -6.55 17.98 14.16
N MET A 20 -6.24 17.40 15.32
CA MET A 20 -5.30 16.27 15.42
C MET A 20 -5.91 14.98 14.85
N LEU A 21 -7.21 14.77 15.08
CA LEU A 21 -7.96 13.68 14.46
C LEU A 21 -7.97 13.82 12.95
N GLN A 22 -8.22 15.04 12.44
CA GLN A 22 -8.20 15.31 11.01
C GLN A 22 -6.81 15.02 10.40
N GLU A 23 -5.73 15.49 11.02
CA GLU A 23 -4.35 15.21 10.55
C GLU A 23 -4.09 13.70 10.50
N LEU A 24 -4.51 12.96 11.54
CA LEU A 24 -4.38 11.50 11.56
C LEU A 24 -5.18 10.83 10.44
N MET A 25 -6.41 11.28 10.20
CA MET A 25 -7.26 10.76 9.13
C MET A 25 -6.66 11.03 7.74
N GLU A 26 -6.08 12.21 7.52
CA GLU A 26 -5.40 12.57 6.28
C GLU A 26 -4.17 11.69 6.03
N ASP A 27 -3.35 11.47 7.07
CA ASP A 27 -2.18 10.58 7.02
C ASP A 27 -2.57 9.14 6.71
N VAL A 28 -3.63 8.63 7.36
CA VAL A 28 -4.17 7.28 7.11
C VAL A 28 -4.68 7.17 5.68
N ALA A 29 -5.44 8.15 5.20
CA ALA A 29 -5.94 8.17 3.83
C ALA A 29 -4.80 8.17 2.80
N LYS A 30 -3.75 8.96 3.04
CA LYS A 30 -2.55 8.98 2.20
C LYS A 30 -1.84 7.63 2.19
N ALA A 31 -1.58 7.05 3.37
CA ALA A 31 -0.92 5.76 3.49
C ALA A 31 -1.73 4.64 2.80
N ALA A 32 -3.06 4.64 2.94
CA ALA A 32 -3.93 3.66 2.30
C ALA A 32 -3.88 3.76 0.76
N ARG A 33 -3.91 4.98 0.21
CA ARG A 33 -3.77 5.24 -1.23
C ARG A 33 -2.42 4.76 -1.76
N GLU A 34 -1.33 5.13 -1.09
CA GLU A 34 0.03 4.71 -1.47
C GLU A 34 0.20 3.18 -1.39
N SER A 35 -0.32 2.55 -0.33
CA SER A 35 -0.28 1.09 -0.18
C SER A 35 -1.04 0.39 -1.30
N SER A 36 -2.24 0.88 -1.63
CA SER A 36 -3.06 0.31 -2.71
C SER A 36 -2.38 0.46 -4.08
N ALA A 37 -1.81 1.64 -4.36
CA ALA A 37 -1.09 1.88 -5.60
C ALA A 37 0.14 0.97 -5.74
N LYS A 38 0.91 0.78 -4.65
CA LYS A 38 2.05 -0.16 -4.63
C LYS A 38 1.61 -1.60 -4.86
N ALA A 39 0.54 -2.05 -4.21
CA ALA A 39 0.01 -3.40 -4.39
C ALA A 39 -0.42 -3.67 -5.83
N GLU A 40 -1.12 -2.71 -6.46
CA GLU A 40 -1.56 -2.85 -7.85
C GLU A 40 -0.38 -2.84 -8.83
N ALA A 41 0.62 -1.98 -8.60
CA ALA A 41 1.84 -1.96 -9.42
C ALA A 41 2.60 -3.30 -9.35
N GLU A 42 2.76 -3.86 -8.14
CA GLU A 42 3.43 -5.15 -7.96
C GLU A 42 2.64 -6.31 -8.57
N LYS A 43 1.31 -6.30 -8.44
CA LYS A 43 0.43 -7.26 -9.11
C LYS A 43 0.62 -7.23 -10.62
N LYS A 44 0.58 -6.04 -11.23
CA LYS A 44 0.81 -5.88 -12.68
C LYS A 44 2.19 -6.40 -13.09
N ARG A 45 3.23 -6.06 -12.33
CA ARG A 45 4.61 -6.53 -12.58
C ARG A 45 4.69 -8.06 -12.59
N ARG A 46 4.12 -8.72 -11.57
CA ARG A 46 4.13 -10.19 -11.46
C ARG A 46 3.35 -10.87 -12.58
N LEU A 47 2.17 -10.35 -12.92
CA LEU A 47 1.37 -10.89 -14.00
C LEU A 47 2.11 -10.77 -15.35
N GLN A 48 2.79 -9.64 -15.59
CA GLN A 48 3.60 -9.49 -16.79
C GLN A 48 4.77 -10.47 -16.83
N THR A 49 5.44 -10.71 -15.70
CA THR A 49 6.51 -11.72 -15.61
C THR A 49 5.98 -13.10 -16.01
N VAL A 50 4.84 -13.53 -15.44
CA VAL A 50 4.24 -14.83 -15.77
C VAL A 50 3.82 -14.89 -17.24
N ALA A 51 3.25 -13.83 -17.80
CA ALA A 51 2.89 -13.77 -19.21
C ALA A 51 4.12 -13.98 -20.11
N ASN A 52 5.24 -13.31 -19.80
CA ASN A 52 6.49 -13.43 -20.55
C ASN A 52 7.08 -14.86 -20.45
N GLU A 53 7.00 -15.49 -19.27
CA GLU A 53 7.44 -16.87 -19.06
C GLU A 53 6.61 -17.86 -19.88
N ILE A 54 5.28 -17.69 -19.90
CA ILE A 54 4.38 -18.51 -20.72
C ILE A 54 4.71 -18.37 -22.21
N GLU A 55 4.94 -17.15 -22.69
CA GLU A 55 5.35 -16.94 -24.08
C GLU A 55 6.69 -17.59 -24.42
N ALA A 56 7.67 -17.45 -23.52
CA ALA A 56 8.99 -18.08 -23.70
C ALA A 56 8.86 -19.60 -23.79
N TRP A 57 8.08 -20.20 -22.89
CA TRP A 57 7.81 -21.64 -22.89
C TRP A 57 7.08 -22.10 -24.16
N ARG A 58 6.08 -21.33 -24.63
CA ARG A 58 5.38 -21.63 -25.89
C ARG A 58 6.35 -21.62 -27.06
N ARG A 59 7.24 -20.62 -27.15
CA ARG A 59 8.25 -20.52 -28.21
C ARG A 59 9.23 -21.68 -28.16
N SER A 60 9.68 -22.10 -26.98
CA SER A 60 10.62 -23.22 -26.85
C SER A 60 9.98 -24.59 -27.09
N SER A 61 8.67 -24.72 -26.87
CA SER A 61 7.92 -25.98 -27.06
C SER A 61 7.33 -26.16 -28.46
N SER A 62 7.44 -25.12 -29.31
CA SER A 62 6.94 -25.14 -30.70
C SER A 62 8.02 -25.51 -31.73
N ILE A 63 9.17 -26.00 -31.26
CA ILE A 63 10.27 -26.59 -32.03
C ILE A 63 10.31 -28.08 -31.69
#